data_AF-A0A7W0SAL8-F1
#
_entry.id   AF-A0A7W0SAL8-F1
#
_cell.length_a   1.000
_cell.length_b   1.000
_cell.length_c   1.000
_cell.angle_alpha   90.00
_cell.angle_beta   90.00
_cell.angle_gamma   90.00
#
_symmetry.space_group_name_H-M   'P 1'
#
loop_
_entity.id
_entity.type
_entity.pdbx_description
1 polymer ?
#
loop_
_entity_poly.entity_id
_entity_poly.type
_entity_poly.pdbx_seq_one_letter_code
_entity_poly.pdbx_strand_id
1 'polypeptide(L)'
;MAYGTPRSLDEVEPYYTDIRRGRPPPPELLDELVGRYRAIGGHSPLFEITEAQRRGLESRLGDIPTWLGQKHASPTIPDAVTSMAVAGIREAVGLVLAPHYSSMSIGDYAA
;
A
#
# COMPACT_ATOMS: atom_id res chain seq x y z
N MET A 1 1.84 -5.83 -4.73
CA MET A 1 2.50 -4.60 -4.26
C MET A 1 1.78 -3.39 -4.83
N ALA A 2 1.47 -2.42 -3.98
CA ALA A 2 0.74 -1.20 -4.35
C ALA A 2 1.32 0.05 -3.66
N TYR A 3 0.90 1.24 -4.09
CA TYR A 3 1.32 2.49 -3.46
C TYR A 3 0.74 2.62 -2.05
N GLY A 4 -0.54 2.28 -1.94
CA GLY A 4 -1.32 2.30 -0.72
C GLY A 4 -2.05 3.61 -0.46
N THR A 5 -3.00 3.55 0.45
CA THR A 5 -3.86 4.67 0.87
C THR A 5 -4.20 4.50 2.35
N PRO A 6 -4.35 5.61 3.10
CA PRO A 6 -4.87 5.58 4.46
C PRO A 6 -6.30 5.01 4.49
N ARG A 7 -6.59 4.21 5.52
CA ARG A 7 -7.90 3.58 5.76
C ARG A 7 -8.85 4.47 6.55
N SER A 8 -8.32 5.56 7.11
CA SER A 8 -9.05 6.52 7.93
C SER A 8 -8.32 7.86 7.98
N LEU A 9 -8.99 8.89 8.48
CA LEU A 9 -8.45 10.26 8.52
C LEU A 9 -7.22 10.38 9.44
N ASP A 10 -7.15 9.59 10.51
CA ASP A 10 -6.01 9.54 11.43
C ASP A 10 -4.75 8.91 10.81
N GLU A 11 -4.89 8.11 9.75
CA GLU A 11 -3.76 7.55 9.01
C GLU A 11 -3.20 8.51 7.95
N VAL A 12 -3.86 9.66 7.67
CA VAL A 12 -3.47 10.58 6.59
C VAL A 12 -2.11 11.24 6.84
N GLU A 13 -1.85 11.73 8.05
CA GLU A 13 -0.58 12.40 8.37
C GLU A 13 0.61 11.43 8.35
N PRO A 14 0.54 10.24 8.99
CA PRO A 14 1.60 9.23 8.86
C PRO A 14 1.87 8.84 7.40
N TYR A 15 0.81 8.57 6.63
CA TYR A 15 0.89 8.26 5.20
C TYR A 15 1.60 9.37 4.41
N TYR A 16 1.21 10.62 4.61
CA TYR A 16 1.77 11.74 3.87
C TYR A 16 3.22 12.03 4.27
N THR A 17 3.53 11.85 5.55
CA THR A 17 4.90 11.94 6.07
C THR A 17 5.82 10.89 5.45
N ASP A 18 5.32 9.65 5.30
CA ASP A 18 6.08 8.56 4.69
C ASP A 18 6.34 8.82 3.19
N ILE A 19 5.34 9.29 2.43
CA ILE A 19 5.52 9.76 1.04
C ILE A 19 6.64 10.81 0.95
N ARG A 20 6.70 11.69 1.94
CA ARG A 20 7.71 12.76 2.04
C ARG A 20 9.01 12.29 2.70
N ARG A 21 9.26 10.97 2.75
CA ARG A 21 10.49 10.35 3.25
C ARG A 21 10.77 10.74 4.71
N GLY A 22 9.73 10.68 5.54
CA GLY A 22 9.80 10.99 6.97
C GLY A 22 9.69 12.48 7.31
N ARG A 23 9.45 13.37 6.33
CA ARG A 23 9.28 14.81 6.57
C ARG A 23 7.80 15.16 6.71
N PRO A 24 7.31 15.60 7.88
CA PRO A 24 5.91 15.96 8.05
C PRO A 24 5.50 17.11 7.12
N PRO A 25 4.33 17.04 6.46
CA PRO A 25 3.81 18.12 5.63
C PRO A 25 3.59 19.40 6.44
N PRO A 26 3.72 20.60 5.83
CA PRO A 26 3.19 21.82 6.42
C PRO A 26 1.69 21.66 6.77
N PRO A 27 1.20 22.29 7.85
CA PRO A 27 -0.19 22.16 8.28
C PRO A 27 -1.21 22.42 7.17
N GLU A 28 -0.97 23.43 6.33
CA GLU A 28 -1.86 23.79 5.23
C GLU A 28 -2.01 22.67 4.18
N LEU A 29 -0.94 21.94 3.89
CA LEU A 29 -0.98 20.82 2.94
C LEU A 29 -1.63 19.58 3.56
N LEU A 30 -1.43 19.37 4.87
CA LEU A 30 -2.08 18.30 5.59
C LEU A 30 -3.60 18.52 5.63
N ASP A 31 -4.03 19.74 5.98
CA ASP A 31 -5.43 20.12 6.03
C ASP A 31 -6.10 19.98 4.66
N GLU A 32 -5.41 20.36 3.59
CA GLU A 32 -5.89 20.18 2.22
C GLU A 32 -6.11 18.68 1.92
N LEU A 33 -5.14 17.82 2.21
CA LEU A 33 -5.24 16.39 1.93
C LEU A 33 -6.33 15.72 2.79
N VAL A 34 -6.43 16.07 4.07
CA VAL A 34 -7.51 15.61 4.95
C VAL A 34 -8.87 16.07 4.42
N GLY A 35 -8.98 17.30 3.92
CA GLY A 35 -10.18 17.83 3.26
C GLY A 35 -10.61 16.98 2.06
N ARG A 36 -9.67 16.55 1.22
CA ARG A 36 -9.92 15.66 0.08
C ARG A 36 -10.45 14.29 0.54
N TYR A 37 -9.87 13.68 1.58
CA TYR A 37 -10.39 12.43 2.14
C TYR A 37 -11.77 12.59 2.75
N ARG A 38 -12.05 13.69 3.47
CA ARG A 38 -13.40 13.98 3.99
C ARG A 38 -14.43 14.09 2.86
N ALA A 39 -14.09 14.74 1.76
CA ALA A 39 -14.97 14.91 0.60
C ALA A 39 -15.39 13.58 -0.05
N ILE A 40 -14.61 12.52 0.12
CA ILE A 40 -14.91 11.17 -0.41
C ILE A 40 -15.45 10.20 0.65
N GLY A 41 -15.82 10.69 1.84
CA GLY A 41 -16.39 9.85 2.92
C GLY A 41 -15.37 9.37 3.97
N GLY A 42 -14.20 9.99 4.04
CA GLY A 42 -13.20 9.79 5.09
C GLY A 42 -12.12 8.75 4.80
N HIS A 43 -12.25 7.99 3.71
CA HIS A 43 -11.27 7.00 3.27
C HIS A 43 -11.39 6.76 1.76
N SER A 44 -10.35 6.17 1.15
CA SER A 44 -10.37 5.77 -0.26
C SER A 44 -10.78 4.29 -0.38
N PRO A 45 -11.60 3.91 -1.38
CA PRO A 45 -11.99 2.53 -1.61
C PRO A 45 -10.83 1.65 -2.15
N LEU A 46 -9.67 2.24 -2.41
CA LEU A 46 -8.55 1.55 -3.05
C LEU A 46 -8.00 0.42 -2.18
N PHE A 47 -8.06 0.53 -0.86
CA PHE A 47 -7.60 -0.54 0.03
C PHE A 47 -8.49 -1.79 -0.12
N GLU A 48 -9.81 -1.61 -0.08
CA GLU A 48 -10.80 -2.69 -0.22
C GLU A 48 -10.70 -3.35 -1.59
N ILE A 49 -10.54 -2.55 -2.65
CA ILE A 49 -10.37 -3.05 -4.03
C ILE A 49 -9.07 -3.88 -4.13
N THR A 50 -7.97 -3.36 -3.58
CA THR A 50 -6.66 -4.04 -3.62
C THR A 50 -6.69 -5.36 -2.86
N GLU A 51 -7.33 -5.38 -1.70
CA GLU A 51 -7.45 -6.58 -0.89
C GLU A 51 -8.43 -7.60 -1.53
N ALA A 52 -9.49 -7.13 -2.20
CA ALA A 52 -10.36 -7.99 -3.00
C ALA A 52 -9.60 -8.62 -4.20
N GLN A 53 -8.72 -7.86 -4.86
CA GLN A 53 -7.83 -8.38 -5.90
C GLN A 53 -6.87 -9.44 -5.36
N ARG A 54 -6.27 -9.21 -4.18
CA ARG A 54 -5.40 -10.19 -3.51
C ARG A 54 -6.15 -11.50 -3.26
N ARG A 55 -7.32 -11.45 -2.61
CA ARG A 55 -8.16 -12.63 -2.36
C ARG A 55 -8.58 -13.35 -3.64
N GLY A 56 -8.95 -12.59 -4.67
CA GLY A 56 -9.33 -13.15 -5.97
C GLY A 56 -8.17 -13.84 -6.68
N LEU A 57 -6.94 -13.33 -6.52
CA LEU A 57 -5.74 -13.96 -7.03
C LEU A 57 -5.43 -15.25 -6.25
N GLU A 58 -5.46 -15.21 -4.92
CA GLU A 58 -5.25 -16.37 -4.04
C GLU A 58 -6.18 -17.52 -4.42
N SER A 59 -7.48 -17.24 -4.54
CA SER A 59 -8.48 -18.24 -4.94
C SER A 59 -8.20 -18.86 -6.31
N ARG A 60 -7.57 -18.13 -7.24
CA ARG A 60 -7.24 -18.64 -8.57
C ARG A 60 -5.94 -19.42 -8.61
N LEU A 61 -5.00 -19.12 -7.72
CA LEU A 61 -3.73 -19.82 -7.64
C LEU A 61 -3.81 -21.11 -6.80
N GLY A 62 -4.85 -21.28 -5.99
CA GLY A 62 -5.06 -22.48 -5.19
C GLY A 62 -4.11 -22.52 -3.99
N ASP A 63 -3.09 -23.38 -4.07
CA ASP A 63 -2.17 -23.65 -2.96
C ASP A 63 -1.04 -22.60 -2.82
N ILE A 64 -1.01 -21.57 -3.68
CA ILE A 64 -0.02 -20.50 -3.60
C ILE A 64 -0.58 -19.35 -2.74
N PRO A 65 -0.09 -19.16 -1.51
CA PRO A 65 -0.55 -18.08 -0.65
C PRO A 65 -0.13 -16.71 -1.19
N THR A 66 -0.91 -15.69 -0.86
CA THR A 66 -0.68 -14.32 -1.34
C THR A 66 -0.67 -13.32 -0.20
N TRP A 67 0.20 -12.32 -0.29
CA TRP A 67 0.28 -11.22 0.66
C TRP A 67 0.10 -9.87 -0.04
N LEU A 68 -0.54 -8.94 0.66
CA LEU A 68 -0.53 -7.53 0.28
C LEU A 68 0.64 -6.84 0.98
N GLY A 69 1.45 -6.13 0.22
CA GLY A 69 2.45 -5.18 0.72
C GLY A 69 2.29 -3.84 0.00
N GLN A 70 2.17 -2.77 0.77
CA GLN A 70 2.01 -1.41 0.27
C GLN A 70 3.24 -0.56 0.59
N LYS A 71 3.49 0.48 -0.21
CA LYS A 71 4.67 1.34 -0.05
C LYS A 71 4.52 2.28 1.16
N HIS A 72 3.36 2.94 1.26
CA HIS A 72 3.15 4.05 2.20
C HIS A 72 2.03 3.80 3.22
N ALA A 73 1.39 2.63 3.20
CA ALA A 73 0.27 2.28 4.07
C ALA A 73 0.41 0.86 4.62
N SER A 74 -0.28 0.53 5.70
CA SER A 74 -0.27 -0.84 6.26
C SER A 74 -1.27 -1.76 5.53
N PRO A 75 -0.93 -3.04 5.30
CA PRO A 75 0.36 -3.69 5.58
C PRO A 75 1.44 -3.19 4.62
N THR A 76 2.61 -2.85 5.17
CA THR A 76 3.75 -2.40 4.37
C THR A 76 4.43 -3.58 3.68
N ILE A 77 5.29 -3.32 2.68
CA ILE A 77 6.11 -4.38 2.07
C ILE A 77 6.98 -5.11 3.12
N PRO A 78 7.69 -4.42 4.04
CA PRO A 78 8.37 -5.08 5.15
C PRO A 78 7.47 -5.94 6.04
N ASP A 79 6.24 -5.49 6.34
CA ASP A 79 5.28 -6.29 7.13
C ASP A 79 4.91 -7.58 6.41
N ALA A 80 4.66 -7.49 5.09
CA ALA A 80 4.35 -8.64 4.26
C ALA A 80 5.51 -9.63 4.19
N VAL A 81 6.75 -9.15 3.98
CA VAL A 81 7.96 -9.99 3.97
C VAL A 81 8.20 -10.65 5.32
N THR A 82 7.99 -9.92 6.42
CA THR A 82 8.09 -10.47 7.78
C THR A 82 7.07 -11.58 7.98
N SER A 83 5.82 -11.36 7.53
CA SER A 83 4.75 -12.36 7.61
C SER A 83 5.05 -13.59 6.77
N MET A 84 5.63 -13.43 5.57
CA MET A 84 6.11 -14.53 4.73
C MET A 84 7.21 -15.34 5.42
N ALA A 85 8.19 -14.66 6.04
CA ALA A 85 9.28 -15.32 6.76
C ALA A 85 8.78 -16.13 7.95
N VAL A 86 7.84 -15.58 8.74
CA VAL A 86 7.17 -16.29 9.84
C VAL A 86 6.41 -17.52 9.33
N ALA A 87 5.82 -17.46 8.15
CA ALA A 87 5.14 -18.58 7.49
C ALA A 87 6.11 -19.59 6.83
N GLY A 88 7.42 -19.39 6.92
CA GLY A 88 8.44 -20.29 6.36
C GLY A 88 8.64 -20.17 4.84
N ILE A 89 8.12 -19.11 4.21
CA ILE A 89 8.30 -18.84 2.79
C ILE A 89 9.72 -18.34 2.53
N ARG A 90 10.40 -18.93 1.53
CA ARG A 90 11.77 -18.57 1.13
C ARG A 90 11.88 -17.95 -0.25
N GLU A 91 10.86 -18.11 -1.08
CA GLU A 91 10.79 -17.60 -2.43
C GLU A 91 9.43 -16.95 -2.66
N ALA A 92 9.41 -15.77 -3.29
CA ALA A 92 8.20 -15.03 -3.57
C ALA A 92 8.29 -14.32 -4.91
N VAL A 93 7.14 -14.13 -5.56
CA VAL A 93 7.02 -13.33 -6.77
C VAL A 93 6.43 -11.96 -6.43
N GLY A 94 7.19 -10.91 -6.71
CA GLY A 94 6.72 -9.53 -6.54
C GLY A 94 5.81 -9.10 -7.70
N LEU A 95 4.49 -9.05 -7.46
CA LEU A 95 3.53 -8.52 -8.44
C LEU A 95 3.19 -7.06 -8.14
N VAL A 96 3.64 -6.13 -8.99
CA VAL A 96 3.27 -4.71 -8.91
C VAL A 96 1.94 -4.48 -9.64
N LEU A 97 0.98 -3.83 -8.98
CA LEU A 97 -0.37 -3.63 -9.54
C LEU A 97 -0.46 -2.47 -10.53
N ALA A 98 0.54 -1.59 -10.58
CA ALA A 98 0.62 -0.57 -11.61
C ALA A 98 0.98 -1.23 -12.96
N PRO A 99 0.15 -1.09 -14.01
CA PRO A 99 0.39 -1.79 -15.29
C PRO A 99 1.50 -1.14 -16.13
N HIS A 100 1.78 0.14 -15.90
CA HIS A 100 2.75 0.92 -16.67
C HIS A 100 4.02 1.14 -15.86
N TYR A 101 5.15 0.75 -16.45
CA TYR A 101 6.45 0.99 -15.84
C TYR A 101 6.79 2.48 -15.82
N SER A 102 7.30 2.94 -14.67
CA SER A 102 7.97 4.23 -14.51
C SER A 102 9.09 4.05 -13.49
N SER A 103 10.23 4.69 -13.75
CA SER A 103 11.35 4.72 -12.80
C SER A 103 10.97 5.37 -11.48
N MET A 104 10.03 6.33 -11.49
CA MET A 104 9.52 7.03 -10.30
C MET A 104 8.41 6.24 -9.56
N SER A 105 8.05 5.05 -10.03
CA SER A 105 7.01 4.21 -9.43
C SER A 105 7.48 2.77 -9.31
N ILE A 106 7.38 1.98 -10.39
CA ILE A 106 7.72 0.56 -10.37
C ILE A 106 9.21 0.36 -10.03
N GLY A 107 10.08 1.23 -10.55
CA GLY A 107 11.52 1.18 -10.27
C GLY A 107 11.85 1.20 -8.78
N ASP A 108 11.12 1.98 -7.99
CA ASP A 108 11.35 2.09 -6.54
C ASP A 108 10.94 0.84 -5.74
N TYR A 109 10.20 -0.11 -6.31
CA TYR A 109 9.87 -1.37 -5.62
C TYR A 109 10.96 -2.43 -5.74
N ALA A 110 11.82 -2.31 -6.75
CA ALA A 110 12.89 -3.26 -7.03
C ALA A 110 14.27 -2.76 -6.56
N ALA A 111 14.33 -1.53 -6.02
CA ALA A 111 15.53 -0.87 -5.55
C ALA A 111 15.86 -1.25 -4.09
#